data_AF-S2JQU9-F1
#
_entry.id   AF-S2JQU9-F1
#
_cell.length_a   1.000
_cell.length_b   1.000
_cell.length_c   1.000
_cell.angle_alpha   90.00
_cell.angle_beta   90.00
_cell.angle_gamma   90.00
#
_symmetry.space_group_name_H-M   'P 1'
#
loop_
_entity.id
_entity.type
_entity.pdbx_description
1 polymer ?
#
loop_
_entity_poly.entity_id
_entity_poly.type
_entity_poly.pdbx_seq_one_letter_code
_entity_poly.pdbx_strand_id
1 'polypeptide(L)'
;MNLIEITVLPGKGRGYKATTTIAAGTTIHVSEPLATTVSQEWIPETCMWCFNFSYPKKQKVKVMTLQEEKVLATQWKIPAKKNSGSIFKDMVFCSESCRDQFKLHDEAHLMLASNYRLDQKLKSGSSLEANTIMAADNQQSIESVPWVDVDNDESLTLWLEDAWDCLTKVDNLYREIDDNDKTMCRLIAACIARKNTDPEQFEELLVIQNNELAYFRSHYGDSTVHSHRTKQLPILKDGVNKREILLSVLPAEVVDVMALYTFFSRALTDPLNQVPALANVDHRLFRSIYFREKANSFGLWEMGDSGVSLADGGVTDDLELLGWGIYPSAVYFNHSCDANVVKVRENRQIKFIARRMIEKGQEACISYGSVGEDVNERRARLMSHYHFLCQCTRCIQEDLQHNSIIR
;
A
#
# COMPACT_ATOMS: atom_id res chain seq x y z
N MET A 1 20.19 25.03 0.70
CA MET A 1 19.18 25.04 1.78
C MET A 1 17.97 24.29 1.26
N ASN A 2 17.45 23.32 2.02
CA ASN A 2 16.19 22.68 1.66
C ASN A 2 15.05 23.70 1.79
N LEU A 3 14.18 23.79 0.78
CA LEU A 3 13.06 24.74 0.76
C LEU A 3 11.95 24.37 1.76
N ILE A 4 11.91 23.10 2.15
CA ILE A 4 10.95 22.52 3.09
C ILE A 4 11.66 21.65 4.11
N GLU A 5 11.05 21.48 5.28
CA GLU A 5 11.50 20.57 6.35
C GLU A 5 10.31 19.80 6.93
N ILE A 6 10.57 18.59 7.43
CA ILE A 6 9.56 17.79 8.13
C ILE A 6 9.42 18.35 9.55
N THR A 7 8.21 18.71 9.95
CA THR A 7 7.90 19.18 11.31
C THR A 7 6.71 18.43 11.86
N VAL A 8 6.64 18.31 13.19
CA VAL A 8 5.40 17.93 13.87
C VAL A 8 4.45 19.11 13.82
N LEU A 9 3.22 18.86 13.40
CA LEU A 9 2.15 19.83 13.23
C LEU A 9 1.02 19.47 14.21
N PRO A 10 0.60 20.41 15.08
CA PRO A 10 -0.46 20.16 16.06
C PRO A 10 -1.73 19.63 15.39
N GLY A 11 -2.21 18.47 15.84
CA GLY A 11 -3.42 17.82 15.33
C GLY A 11 -3.32 17.22 13.92
N LYS A 12 -2.14 17.26 13.26
CA LYS A 12 -1.94 16.75 11.89
C LYS A 12 -0.79 15.75 11.75
N GLY A 13 -0.12 15.39 12.84
CA GLY A 13 1.04 14.49 12.79
C GLY A 13 2.28 15.20 12.24
N ARG A 14 2.94 14.63 11.24
CA ARG A 14 4.13 15.22 10.60
C ARG A 14 3.76 15.79 9.23
N GLY A 15 4.35 16.90 8.85
CA GLY A 15 4.16 17.46 7.51
C GLY A 15 5.30 18.38 7.08
N TYR A 16 5.29 18.76 5.81
CA TYR A 16 6.27 19.69 5.26
C TYR A 16 5.93 21.15 5.58
N LYS A 17 6.92 21.88 6.06
CA LYS A 17 6.84 23.33 6.33
C LYS A 17 7.94 24.05 5.57
N ALA A 18 7.61 25.19 4.97
CA ALA A 18 8.56 25.99 4.22
C ALA A 18 9.62 26.63 5.14
N THR A 19 10.90 26.47 4.83
CA THR A 19 12.02 27.04 5.60
C THR A 19 12.34 28.49 5.19
N THR A 20 11.88 28.87 4.00
CA THR A 20 11.99 30.19 3.39
C THR A 20 10.67 30.52 2.66
N THR A 21 10.53 31.75 2.18
CA THR A 21 9.43 32.10 1.27
C THR A 21 9.72 31.50 -0.11
N ILE A 22 8.74 30.79 -0.66
CA ILE A 22 8.83 30.06 -1.93
C ILE A 22 7.92 30.73 -2.96
N ALA A 23 8.46 31.07 -4.12
CA ALA A 23 7.70 31.65 -5.22
C ALA A 23 6.83 30.61 -5.93
N ALA A 24 5.70 31.05 -6.49
CA ALA A 24 4.87 30.22 -7.36
C ALA A 24 5.68 29.68 -8.56
N GLY A 25 5.38 28.46 -8.99
CA GLY A 25 6.09 27.75 -10.06
C GLY A 25 7.39 27.07 -9.62
N THR A 26 7.86 27.26 -8.39
CA THR A 26 9.09 26.63 -7.89
C THR A 26 8.85 25.14 -7.64
N THR A 27 9.70 24.27 -8.19
CA THR A 27 9.78 22.86 -7.76
C THR A 27 10.40 22.80 -6.37
N ILE A 28 9.60 22.42 -5.38
CA ILE A 28 10.01 22.38 -3.97
C ILE A 28 10.54 21.02 -3.54
N HIS A 29 10.11 19.95 -4.20
CA HIS A 29 10.54 18.59 -3.91
C HIS A 29 10.39 17.70 -5.16
N VAL A 30 11.27 16.69 -5.27
CA VAL A 30 11.15 15.62 -6.26
C VAL A 30 11.29 14.31 -5.51
N SER A 31 10.33 13.42 -5.68
CA SER A 31 10.31 12.13 -5.01
C SER A 31 10.40 11.00 -6.03
N GLU A 32 11.37 10.12 -5.83
CA GLU A 32 11.48 8.84 -6.54
C GLU A 32 10.71 7.77 -5.79
N PRO A 33 10.10 6.80 -6.49
CA PRO A 33 9.40 5.73 -5.81
C PRO A 33 10.41 4.79 -5.18
N LEU A 34 10.11 4.33 -3.95
CA LEU A 34 10.69 3.11 -3.41
C LEU A 34 10.13 1.92 -4.18
N ALA A 35 8.83 1.76 -4.28
CA ALA A 35 8.26 0.62 -5.00
C ALA A 35 7.06 1.06 -5.82
N THR A 36 6.81 0.37 -6.93
CA THR A 36 5.65 0.61 -7.78
C THR A 36 5.06 -0.70 -8.27
N THR A 37 3.76 -0.71 -8.50
CA THR A 37 3.03 -1.82 -9.09
C THR A 37 1.98 -1.28 -10.06
N VAL A 38 1.68 -2.01 -11.11
CA VAL A 38 0.61 -1.71 -12.07
C VAL A 38 -0.59 -2.61 -11.75
N SER A 39 -1.77 -2.02 -11.70
CA SER A 39 -3.04 -2.72 -11.47
C SER A 39 -3.26 -3.78 -12.55
N GLN A 40 -3.74 -4.97 -12.15
CA GLN A 40 -3.89 -6.13 -13.03
C GLN A 40 -4.66 -5.85 -14.32
N GLU A 41 -5.67 -4.98 -14.24
CA GLU A 41 -6.51 -4.53 -15.34
C GLU A 41 -5.73 -3.80 -16.45
N TRP A 42 -4.78 -2.93 -16.07
CA TRP A 42 -4.09 -2.01 -16.98
C TRP A 42 -2.70 -2.47 -17.40
N ILE A 43 -2.29 -3.67 -16.99
CA ILE A 43 -0.98 -4.26 -17.31
C ILE A 43 -0.67 -4.23 -18.82
N PRO A 44 -1.56 -4.67 -19.73
CA PRO A 44 -1.18 -4.77 -21.14
C PRO A 44 -0.91 -3.41 -21.80
N GLU A 45 -1.53 -2.34 -21.30
CA GLU A 45 -1.50 -0.97 -21.85
C GLU A 45 -0.56 -0.03 -21.08
N THR A 46 0.01 -0.46 -19.95
CA THR A 46 0.89 0.37 -19.11
C THR A 46 2.33 -0.10 -19.15
N CYS A 47 3.27 0.81 -19.43
CA CYS A 47 4.69 0.49 -19.33
C CYS A 47 5.10 0.25 -17.86
N MET A 48 5.72 -0.91 -17.57
CA MET A 48 6.18 -1.31 -16.22
C MET A 48 7.33 -0.45 -15.67
N TRP A 49 7.93 0.41 -16.49
CA TRP A 49 9.00 1.31 -16.08
C TRP A 49 8.50 2.74 -15.90
N CYS A 50 8.14 3.43 -16.99
CA CYS A 50 7.79 4.86 -16.96
C CYS A 50 6.29 5.15 -16.77
N PHE A 51 5.46 4.10 -16.68
CA PHE A 51 4.00 4.21 -16.58
C PHE A 51 3.37 5.00 -17.73
N ASN A 52 4.01 5.01 -18.91
CA ASN A 52 3.37 5.47 -20.12
C ASN A 52 2.20 4.54 -20.43
N PHE A 53 1.01 5.11 -20.47
CA PHE A 53 -0.24 4.41 -20.76
C PHE A 53 -0.67 4.65 -22.20
N SER A 54 -1.27 3.64 -22.82
CA SER A 54 -1.84 3.80 -24.16
C SER A 54 -3.01 2.86 -24.34
N TYR A 55 -4.23 3.35 -24.16
CA TYR A 55 -5.43 2.58 -24.44
C TYR A 55 -5.96 2.86 -25.85
N PRO A 56 -6.41 1.84 -26.63
CA PRO A 56 -6.35 0.40 -26.36
C PRO A 56 -5.05 -0.27 -26.86
N LYS A 57 -3.96 0.49 -27.03
CA LYS A 57 -2.71 0.01 -27.64
C LYS A 57 -1.79 -0.67 -26.62
N LYS A 58 -1.75 -1.99 -26.68
CA LYS A 58 -0.84 -2.79 -25.84
C LYS A 58 0.63 -2.45 -26.04
N GLN A 59 1.36 -2.46 -24.93
CA GLN A 59 2.80 -2.37 -24.88
C GLN A 59 3.44 -3.58 -25.57
N LYS A 60 4.38 -3.32 -26.47
CA LYS A 60 4.92 -4.34 -27.39
C LYS A 60 6.24 -4.94 -26.92
N VAL A 61 7.02 -4.21 -26.14
CA VAL A 61 8.34 -4.66 -25.70
C VAL A 61 8.16 -5.55 -24.46
N LYS A 62 8.69 -6.78 -24.52
CA LYS A 62 8.70 -7.71 -23.38
C LYS A 62 9.97 -7.53 -22.55
N VAL A 63 9.93 -7.91 -21.28
CA VAL A 63 11.08 -7.81 -20.36
C VAL A 63 12.33 -8.53 -20.87
N MET A 64 12.14 -9.60 -21.65
CA MET A 64 13.22 -10.38 -22.22
C MET A 64 12.80 -10.98 -23.57
N THR A 65 13.81 -11.28 -24.38
CA THR A 65 13.66 -12.04 -25.63
C THR A 65 13.30 -13.51 -25.33
N LEU A 66 12.76 -14.22 -26.32
CA LEU A 66 12.47 -15.65 -26.19
C LEU A 66 13.71 -16.48 -25.86
N GLN A 67 14.89 -16.06 -26.30
CA GLN A 67 16.14 -16.77 -26.03
C GLN A 67 16.61 -16.57 -24.60
N GLU A 68 16.59 -15.33 -24.09
CA GLU A 68 16.87 -15.03 -22.68
C GLU A 68 15.90 -15.78 -21.76
N GLU A 69 14.61 -15.82 -22.12
CA GLU A 69 13.60 -16.52 -21.35
C GLU A 69 13.85 -18.04 -21.27
N LYS A 70 14.28 -18.68 -22.38
CA LYS A 70 14.65 -20.10 -22.39
C LYS A 70 15.85 -20.39 -21.49
N VAL A 71 16.86 -19.52 -21.51
CA VAL A 71 18.03 -19.62 -20.64
C VAL A 71 17.60 -19.53 -19.18
N LEU A 72 16.79 -18.52 -18.83
CA LEU A 72 16.31 -18.34 -17.46
C LEU A 72 15.40 -19.50 -17.02
N ALA A 73 14.50 -19.99 -17.87
CA ALA A 73 13.65 -21.13 -17.56
C ALA A 73 14.47 -22.39 -17.27
N THR A 74 15.57 -22.59 -17.99
CA THR A 74 16.51 -23.69 -17.73
C THR A 74 17.23 -23.50 -16.40
N GLN A 75 17.73 -22.29 -16.13
CA GLN A 75 18.36 -21.94 -14.86
C GLN A 75 17.41 -22.14 -13.67
N TRP A 76 16.16 -21.75 -13.82
CA TRP A 76 15.13 -21.91 -12.79
C TRP A 76 14.50 -23.30 -12.77
N LYS A 77 14.91 -24.21 -13.64
CA LYS A 77 14.34 -25.55 -13.83
C LYS A 77 12.81 -25.53 -14.00
N ILE A 78 12.30 -24.55 -14.72
CA ILE A 78 10.88 -24.45 -15.07
C ILE A 78 10.58 -25.45 -16.20
N PRO A 79 9.56 -26.33 -16.03
CA PRO A 79 9.15 -27.23 -17.10
C PRO A 79 8.75 -26.48 -18.37
N ALA A 80 9.12 -27.01 -19.53
CA ALA A 80 8.69 -26.44 -20.81
C ALA A 80 7.15 -26.40 -20.89
N LYS A 81 6.59 -25.22 -21.15
CA LYS A 81 5.15 -25.06 -21.35
C LYS A 81 4.73 -25.74 -22.65
N LYS A 82 3.54 -26.37 -22.64
CA LYS A 82 2.89 -26.87 -23.86
C LYS A 82 2.55 -25.76 -24.86
N ASN A 83 2.34 -24.53 -24.37
CA ASN A 83 2.03 -23.34 -25.18
C ASN A 83 3.22 -22.38 -25.20
N SER A 84 3.50 -21.79 -26.36
CA SER A 84 4.65 -20.92 -26.65
C SER A 84 4.60 -19.51 -26.01
N GLY A 85 3.76 -19.29 -25.00
CA GLY A 85 3.57 -17.98 -24.38
C GLY A 85 4.62 -17.66 -23.30
N SER A 86 5.09 -16.42 -23.27
CA SER A 86 6.07 -15.94 -22.28
C SER A 86 5.63 -16.24 -20.83
N ILE A 87 6.58 -16.61 -19.98
CA ILE A 87 6.40 -16.80 -18.53
C ILE A 87 6.22 -15.46 -17.80
N PHE A 88 6.64 -14.34 -18.39
CA PHE A 88 6.47 -12.98 -17.86
C PHE A 88 5.54 -12.15 -18.76
N LYS A 89 4.37 -12.72 -19.10
CA LYS A 89 3.38 -12.07 -19.98
C LYS A 89 3.00 -10.65 -19.54
N ASP A 90 3.02 -10.42 -18.23
CA ASP A 90 2.61 -9.20 -17.54
C ASP A 90 3.75 -8.17 -17.43
N MET A 91 4.97 -8.47 -17.91
CA MET A 91 6.10 -7.55 -17.87
C MET A 91 6.35 -6.91 -19.24
N VAL A 92 5.74 -5.74 -19.45
CA VAL A 92 5.69 -5.06 -20.75
C VAL A 92 6.14 -3.60 -20.68
N PHE A 93 6.69 -3.10 -21.78
CA PHE A 93 7.32 -1.78 -21.87
C PHE A 93 6.96 -1.06 -23.17
N CYS A 94 6.99 0.28 -23.12
CA CYS A 94 6.75 1.13 -24.29
C CYS A 94 7.95 1.18 -25.24
N SER A 95 9.16 0.90 -24.75
CA SER A 95 10.40 0.96 -25.52
C SER A 95 11.45 0.00 -24.96
N GLU A 96 12.44 -0.35 -25.78
CA GLU A 96 13.62 -1.10 -25.35
C GLU A 96 14.40 -0.33 -24.27
N SER A 97 14.49 0.99 -24.40
CA SER A 97 15.11 1.84 -23.37
C SER A 97 14.44 1.67 -22.01
N CYS A 98 13.10 1.64 -21.94
CA CYS A 98 12.37 1.43 -20.68
C CYS A 98 12.60 0.02 -20.11
N ARG A 99 12.61 -1.01 -20.97
CA ARG A 99 12.95 -2.39 -20.58
C ARG A 99 14.34 -2.45 -19.96
N ASP A 100 15.32 -1.84 -20.62
CA ASP A 100 16.72 -1.93 -20.20
C ASP A 100 16.97 -1.15 -18.91
N GLN A 101 16.33 0.01 -18.74
CA GLN A 101 16.34 0.76 -17.47
C GLN A 101 15.72 -0.04 -16.31
N PHE A 102 14.58 -0.70 -16.54
CA PHE A 102 13.99 -1.61 -15.55
C PHE A 102 14.94 -2.75 -15.15
N LYS A 103 15.61 -3.36 -16.12
CA LYS A 103 16.59 -4.43 -15.85
C LYS A 103 17.78 -3.94 -15.01
N LEU A 104 18.19 -2.68 -15.17
CA LEU A 104 19.32 -2.08 -14.46
C LEU A 104 18.98 -1.64 -13.03
N HIS A 105 17.77 -1.10 -12.80
CA HIS A 105 17.45 -0.39 -11.57
C HIS A 105 17.06 -1.28 -10.39
N ASP A 106 16.53 -2.49 -10.62
CA ASP A 106 15.67 -3.14 -9.61
C ASP A 106 16.11 -4.53 -9.14
N GLU A 107 17.34 -4.98 -9.39
CA GLU A 107 17.65 -6.42 -9.29
C GLU A 107 16.51 -7.20 -9.96
N ALA A 108 16.17 -6.82 -11.20
CA ALA A 108 14.93 -7.21 -11.86
C ALA A 108 14.70 -8.73 -11.80
N HIS A 109 15.76 -9.52 -11.65
CA HIS A 109 15.72 -10.94 -11.32
C HIS A 109 14.88 -11.31 -10.08
N LEU A 110 15.09 -10.72 -8.90
CA LEU A 110 14.31 -11.01 -7.69
C LEU A 110 12.86 -10.54 -7.83
N MET A 111 12.64 -9.39 -8.47
CA MET A 111 11.31 -8.88 -8.80
C MET A 111 10.54 -9.83 -9.73
N LEU A 112 11.18 -10.27 -10.81
CA LEU A 112 10.62 -11.23 -11.75
C LEU A 112 10.36 -12.59 -11.09
N ALA A 113 11.28 -13.05 -10.23
CA ALA A 113 11.13 -14.29 -9.48
C ALA A 113 9.94 -14.21 -8.51
N SER A 114 9.79 -13.10 -7.79
CA SER A 114 8.69 -12.86 -6.85
C SER A 114 7.35 -12.82 -7.57
N ASN A 115 7.25 -12.10 -8.69
CA ASN A 115 6.01 -12.05 -9.48
C ASN A 115 5.67 -13.42 -10.07
N TYR A 116 6.66 -14.15 -10.60
CA TYR A 116 6.44 -15.51 -11.08
C TYR A 116 5.94 -16.44 -9.98
N ARG A 117 6.53 -16.37 -8.79
CA ARG A 117 6.15 -17.15 -7.60
C ARG A 117 4.71 -16.88 -7.16
N LEU A 118 4.33 -15.62 -7.04
CA LEU A 118 2.94 -15.21 -6.74
C LEU A 118 1.97 -15.77 -7.78
N ASP A 119 2.29 -15.63 -9.08
CA ASP A 119 1.47 -16.14 -10.17
C ASP A 119 1.33 -17.67 -10.17
N GLN A 120 2.37 -18.42 -9.77
CA GLN A 120 2.28 -19.87 -9.64
C GLN A 120 1.43 -20.28 -8.44
N LYS A 121 1.60 -19.61 -7.30
CA LYS A 121 0.83 -19.92 -6.08
C LYS A 121 -0.67 -19.74 -6.34
N LEU A 122 -1.06 -18.66 -7.01
CA LEU A 122 -2.45 -18.41 -7.42
C LEU A 122 -3.02 -19.50 -8.32
N LYS A 123 -2.23 -20.00 -9.29
CA LYS A 123 -2.65 -21.10 -10.18
C LYS A 123 -2.78 -22.43 -9.44
N SER A 124 -1.94 -22.67 -8.44
CA SER A 124 -2.01 -23.89 -7.61
C SER A 124 -3.08 -23.85 -6.53
N GLY A 125 -3.52 -22.63 -6.15
CA GLY A 125 -4.48 -22.40 -5.07
C GLY A 125 -5.94 -22.63 -5.45
N SER A 126 -6.25 -22.80 -6.74
CA SER A 126 -7.63 -23.06 -7.21
C SER A 126 -8.16 -24.47 -6.88
N SER A 127 -7.46 -25.23 -6.03
CA SER A 127 -7.79 -26.63 -5.69
C SER A 127 -7.80 -26.93 -4.19
N LEU A 128 -7.79 -25.93 -3.31
CA LEU A 128 -7.96 -26.13 -1.87
C LEU A 128 -9.38 -25.73 -1.47
N GLU A 129 -10.17 -26.71 -1.04
CA GLU A 129 -11.49 -26.49 -0.45
C GLU A 129 -11.36 -25.55 0.75
N ALA A 130 -12.18 -24.50 0.76
CA ALA A 130 -12.28 -23.57 1.86
C ALA A 130 -12.74 -24.32 3.11
N ASN A 131 -11.81 -24.63 4.01
CA ASN A 131 -12.17 -24.97 5.37
C ASN A 131 -12.56 -23.65 6.05
N THR A 132 -13.85 -23.33 6.01
CA THR A 132 -14.46 -22.30 6.85
C THR A 132 -14.06 -22.59 8.28
N ILE A 133 -13.20 -21.75 8.86
CA ILE A 133 -12.93 -21.79 10.29
C ILE A 133 -14.21 -21.30 10.96
N MET A 134 -15.08 -22.23 11.34
CA MET A 134 -16.17 -21.92 12.25
C MET A 134 -15.55 -21.53 13.58
N ALA A 135 -15.89 -20.35 14.09
CA ALA A 135 -15.59 -19.98 15.46
C ALA A 135 -16.12 -21.10 16.37
N ALA A 136 -15.22 -21.77 17.09
CA ALA A 136 -15.62 -22.76 18.07
C ALA A 136 -16.41 -22.03 19.16
N ASP A 137 -17.66 -22.44 19.36
CA ASP A 137 -18.49 -22.01 20.49
C ASP A 137 -17.94 -22.67 21.76
N ASN A 138 -16.76 -22.20 22.20
CA ASN A 138 -16.09 -22.70 23.37
C ASN A 138 -16.44 -21.76 24.52
N GLN A 139 -17.52 -22.10 25.22
CA GLN A 139 -17.94 -21.46 26.47
C GLN A 139 -16.95 -21.79 27.60
N GLN A 140 -15.73 -21.26 27.51
CA GLN A 140 -14.86 -21.10 28.66
C GLN A 140 -15.01 -19.65 29.13
N SER A 141 -15.39 -19.43 30.38
CA SER A 141 -15.66 -18.09 30.89
C SER A 141 -14.38 -17.24 30.85
N ILE A 142 -14.32 -16.36 29.84
CA ILE A 142 -13.23 -15.38 29.64
C ILE A 142 -13.14 -14.41 30.83
N GLU A 143 -14.18 -14.36 31.68
CA GLU A 143 -14.29 -13.48 32.85
C GLU A 143 -13.14 -13.59 33.87
N SER A 144 -12.41 -14.72 33.90
CA SER A 144 -11.31 -14.96 34.86
C SER A 144 -9.90 -14.61 34.36
N VAL A 145 -9.77 -14.20 33.09
CA VAL A 145 -8.47 -13.89 32.48
C VAL A 145 -8.10 -12.42 32.73
N PRO A 146 -6.82 -12.06 32.99
CA PRO A 146 -6.36 -10.67 32.99
C PRO A 146 -6.55 -10.00 31.62
N TRP A 147 -6.61 -8.67 31.55
CA TRP A 147 -6.93 -7.95 30.31
C TRP A 147 -5.91 -6.89 29.93
N VAL A 148 -5.76 -6.65 28.64
CA VAL A 148 -5.06 -5.53 28.03
C VAL A 148 -6.07 -4.48 27.57
N ASP A 149 -5.77 -3.20 27.82
CA ASP A 149 -6.52 -2.07 27.27
C ASP A 149 -6.13 -1.83 25.80
N VAL A 150 -7.11 -1.87 24.91
CA VAL A 150 -6.94 -1.63 23.46
C VAL A 150 -6.45 -0.21 23.17
N ASP A 151 -6.72 0.76 24.06
CA ASP A 151 -6.25 2.15 23.88
C ASP A 151 -4.78 2.33 24.26
N ASN A 152 -4.15 1.34 24.91
CA ASN A 152 -2.72 1.38 25.23
C ASN A 152 -1.88 0.84 24.07
N ASP A 153 -1.20 1.73 23.34
CA ASP A 153 -0.40 1.39 22.15
C ASP A 153 0.66 0.30 22.41
N GLU A 154 1.40 0.39 23.52
CA GLU A 154 2.47 -0.56 23.86
C GLU A 154 1.91 -1.97 24.10
N SER A 155 0.88 -2.06 24.94
CA SER A 155 0.27 -3.33 25.31
C SER A 155 -0.48 -3.96 24.13
N LEU A 156 -1.18 -3.15 23.32
CA LEU A 156 -1.83 -3.63 22.10
C LEU A 156 -0.80 -4.13 21.07
N THR A 157 0.32 -3.43 20.92
CA THR A 157 1.40 -3.86 20.02
C THR A 157 1.94 -5.23 20.42
N LEU A 158 2.26 -5.42 21.71
CA LEU A 158 2.74 -6.71 22.23
C LEU A 158 1.70 -7.82 22.09
N TRP A 159 0.43 -7.51 22.33
CA TRP A 159 -0.67 -8.48 22.18
C TRP A 159 -0.85 -8.90 20.72
N LEU A 160 -0.83 -7.95 19.77
CA LEU A 160 -0.91 -8.24 18.35
C LEU A 160 0.29 -9.06 17.90
N GLU A 161 1.48 -8.73 18.37
CA GLU A 161 2.70 -9.47 18.07
C GLU A 161 2.57 -10.96 18.43
N ASP A 162 2.08 -11.24 19.63
CA ASP A 162 1.80 -12.60 20.09
C ASP A 162 0.70 -13.31 19.29
N ALA A 163 -0.36 -12.58 18.93
CA ALA A 163 -1.45 -13.07 18.10
C ALA A 163 -0.96 -13.49 16.70
N TRP A 164 -0.16 -12.63 16.06
CA TRP A 164 0.46 -12.89 14.76
C TRP A 164 1.43 -14.07 14.83
N ASP A 165 2.29 -14.14 15.86
CA ASP A 165 3.19 -15.27 16.09
C ASP A 165 2.43 -16.59 16.31
N CYS A 166 1.25 -16.56 16.95
CA CYS A 166 0.44 -17.75 17.16
C CYS A 166 -0.27 -18.21 15.88
N LEU A 167 -0.93 -17.28 15.19
CA LEU A 167 -1.86 -17.64 14.12
C LEU A 167 -1.19 -17.92 12.78
N THR A 168 -0.05 -17.29 12.50
CA THR A 168 0.63 -17.39 11.20
C THR A 168 1.68 -18.50 11.12
N LYS A 169 1.99 -19.18 12.23
CA LYS A 169 2.88 -20.35 12.27
C LYS A 169 2.21 -21.65 11.78
N VAL A 170 0.89 -21.71 11.77
CA VAL A 170 0.12 -22.91 11.41
C VAL A 170 -0.54 -22.71 10.05
N ASP A 171 -0.39 -23.70 9.16
CA ASP A 171 -0.87 -23.69 7.78
C ASP A 171 -2.38 -23.95 7.65
N ASN A 172 -3.21 -23.06 8.21
CA ASN A 172 -4.66 -23.23 8.17
C ASN A 172 -5.46 -21.92 8.07
N LEU A 173 -4.81 -20.75 7.99
CA LEU A 173 -5.50 -19.53 7.60
C LEU A 173 -5.63 -19.47 6.08
N TYR A 174 -6.86 -19.24 5.62
CA TYR A 174 -7.19 -19.15 4.21
C TYR A 174 -8.11 -17.96 3.96
N ARG A 175 -7.85 -17.27 2.85
CA ARG A 175 -8.78 -16.35 2.21
C ARG A 175 -8.64 -16.46 0.70
N GLU A 176 -9.69 -16.08 -0.01
CA GLU A 176 -9.60 -15.87 -1.45
C GLU A 176 -8.70 -14.66 -1.75
N ILE A 177 -7.93 -14.75 -2.83
CA ILE A 177 -6.99 -13.72 -3.25
C ILE A 177 -7.51 -13.06 -4.52
N ASP A 178 -7.96 -11.82 -4.39
CA ASP A 178 -8.49 -11.02 -5.48
C ASP A 178 -7.37 -10.28 -6.26
N ASP A 179 -7.74 -9.46 -7.24
CA ASP A 179 -6.76 -8.70 -8.04
C ASP A 179 -6.11 -7.53 -7.28
N ASN A 180 -6.78 -6.99 -6.25
CA ASN A 180 -6.20 -5.97 -5.37
C ASN A 180 -5.13 -6.58 -4.47
N ASP A 181 -5.41 -7.75 -3.90
CA ASP A 181 -4.47 -8.53 -3.10
C ASP A 181 -3.22 -8.90 -3.91
N LYS A 182 -3.38 -9.28 -5.18
CA LYS A 182 -2.25 -9.54 -6.10
C LYS A 182 -1.41 -8.29 -6.31
N THR A 183 -2.07 -7.16 -6.57
CA THR A 183 -1.41 -5.87 -6.81
C THR A 183 -0.60 -5.43 -5.58
N MET A 184 -1.20 -5.56 -4.40
CA MET A 184 -0.59 -5.27 -3.10
C MET A 184 0.56 -6.23 -2.78
N CYS A 185 0.39 -7.54 -2.97
CA CYS A 185 1.46 -8.52 -2.79
C CYS A 185 2.66 -8.20 -3.69
N ARG A 186 2.44 -7.83 -4.95
CA ARG A 186 3.52 -7.41 -5.86
C ARG A 186 4.22 -6.14 -5.37
N LEU A 187 3.49 -5.17 -4.82
CA LEU A 187 4.06 -3.95 -4.24
C LEU A 187 4.90 -4.24 -2.99
N ILE A 188 4.40 -5.08 -2.07
CA ILE A 188 5.13 -5.45 -0.86
C ILE A 188 6.39 -6.26 -1.22
N ALA A 189 6.28 -7.21 -2.15
CA ALA A 189 7.45 -7.95 -2.65
C ALA A 189 8.48 -7.00 -3.26
N ALA A 190 8.04 -5.95 -3.97
CA ALA A 190 8.93 -4.92 -4.51
C ALA A 190 9.66 -4.12 -3.44
N CYS A 191 8.97 -3.74 -2.37
CA CYS A 191 9.60 -3.08 -1.23
C CYS A 191 10.69 -3.97 -0.61
N ILE A 192 10.38 -5.25 -0.38
CA ILE A 192 11.30 -6.21 0.25
C ILE A 192 12.49 -6.50 -0.68
N ALA A 193 12.27 -6.66 -1.98
CA ALA A 193 13.37 -6.85 -2.94
C ALA A 193 14.34 -5.66 -2.92
N ARG A 194 13.83 -4.44 -2.80
CA ARG A 194 14.65 -3.22 -2.73
C ARG A 194 15.41 -3.02 -1.43
N LYS A 195 14.99 -3.66 -0.34
CA LYS A 195 15.77 -3.66 0.92
C LYS A 195 17.23 -4.08 0.70
N ASN A 196 17.48 -4.98 -0.26
CA ASN A 196 18.82 -5.48 -0.56
C ASN A 196 19.65 -4.53 -1.45
N THR A 197 18.99 -3.77 -2.32
CA THR A 197 19.67 -2.92 -3.32
C THR A 197 19.78 -1.46 -2.88
N ASP A 198 18.83 -0.99 -2.07
CA ASP A 198 18.73 0.39 -1.60
C ASP A 198 18.20 0.41 -0.15
N PRO A 199 19.04 0.00 0.82
CA PRO A 199 18.64 -0.08 2.22
C PRO A 199 18.29 1.28 2.81
N GLU A 200 18.94 2.36 2.36
CA GLU A 200 18.66 3.71 2.88
C GLU A 200 17.24 4.16 2.51
N GLN A 201 16.84 4.02 1.25
CA GLN A 201 15.45 4.35 0.84
C GLN A 201 14.43 3.40 1.48
N PHE A 202 14.80 2.14 1.74
CA PHE A 202 13.94 1.20 2.48
C PHE A 202 13.76 1.63 3.94
N GLU A 203 14.78 2.12 4.63
CA GLU A 203 14.65 2.62 6.01
C GLU A 203 13.74 3.87 6.07
N GLU A 204 13.71 4.70 5.02
CA GLU A 204 12.73 5.80 4.93
C GLU A 204 11.28 5.31 4.98
N LEU A 205 10.98 4.14 4.40
CA LEU A 205 9.65 3.51 4.53
C LEU A 205 9.36 3.16 6.00
N LEU A 206 10.33 2.69 6.78
CA LEU A 206 10.03 2.27 8.15
C LEU A 206 9.67 3.44 9.07
N VAL A 207 10.06 4.67 8.72
CA VAL A 207 9.76 5.87 9.50
C VAL A 207 8.48 6.60 9.08
N ILE A 208 7.80 6.23 8.00
CA ILE A 208 6.51 6.83 7.62
C ILE A 208 5.35 6.31 8.50
N GLN A 209 4.17 6.92 8.38
CA GLN A 209 3.02 6.64 9.24
C GLN A 209 2.58 5.16 9.15
N ASN A 210 2.52 4.48 10.30
CA ASN A 210 2.02 3.12 10.44
C ASN A 210 0.60 3.13 11.00
N ASN A 211 -0.37 2.59 10.25
CA ASN A 211 -1.76 2.55 10.67
C ASN A 211 -2.22 1.22 11.27
N GLU A 212 -1.32 0.32 11.66
CA GLU A 212 -1.70 -0.99 12.21
C GLU A 212 -2.64 -0.89 13.41
N LEU A 213 -2.27 -0.11 14.44
CA LEU A 213 -3.09 0.01 15.65
C LEU A 213 -4.42 0.71 15.37
N ALA A 214 -4.41 1.72 14.47
CA ALA A 214 -5.61 2.42 14.06
C ALA A 214 -6.57 1.48 13.30
N TYR A 215 -6.04 0.66 12.40
CA TYR A 215 -6.78 -0.36 11.65
C TYR A 215 -7.39 -1.40 12.60
N PHE A 216 -6.61 -1.90 13.56
CA PHE A 216 -7.15 -2.82 14.56
C PHE A 216 -8.32 -2.21 15.33
N ARG A 217 -8.16 -0.97 15.82
CA ARG A 217 -9.18 -0.27 16.61
C ARG A 217 -10.46 0.00 15.84
N SER A 218 -10.37 0.38 14.55
CA SER A 218 -11.55 0.64 13.73
C SER A 218 -12.41 -0.62 13.57
N HIS A 219 -11.79 -1.78 13.35
CA HIS A 219 -12.52 -3.04 13.19
C HIS A 219 -12.91 -3.68 14.52
N TYR A 220 -12.17 -3.44 15.60
CA TYR A 220 -12.53 -3.94 16.93
C TYR A 220 -13.75 -3.21 17.50
N GLY A 221 -13.87 -1.90 17.29
CA GLY A 221 -15.01 -1.10 17.76
C GLY A 221 -16.34 -1.45 17.07
N ASP A 222 -16.30 -1.81 15.79
CA ASP A 222 -17.50 -2.10 14.98
C ASP A 222 -18.00 -3.56 15.12
N SER A 223 -17.11 -4.48 15.51
CA SER A 223 -17.40 -5.93 15.57
C SER A 223 -18.01 -6.41 16.89
N THR A 224 -18.03 -5.60 17.95
CA THR A 224 -18.57 -6.03 19.26
C THR A 224 -20.10 -5.99 19.30
N VAL A 225 -20.75 -6.99 18.69
CA VAL A 225 -22.18 -7.28 18.90
C VAL A 225 -22.40 -7.96 20.28
N HIS A 226 -21.36 -8.48 20.92
CA HIS A 226 -21.48 -9.24 22.18
C HIS A 226 -20.30 -8.98 23.13
N SER A 227 -20.39 -7.98 24.03
CA SER A 227 -19.68 -7.92 25.32
C SER A 227 -19.77 -6.51 25.94
N HIS A 228 -19.99 -6.41 27.26
CA HIS A 228 -19.86 -5.19 28.05
C HIS A 228 -18.41 -4.63 28.15
N ARG A 229 -17.45 -5.22 27.42
CA ARG A 229 -16.00 -4.92 27.50
C ARG A 229 -15.42 -4.57 26.12
N THR A 230 -15.91 -3.50 25.52
CA THR A 230 -15.58 -3.05 24.14
C THR A 230 -14.14 -2.58 23.93
N LYS A 231 -13.30 -2.55 24.99
CA LYS A 231 -11.90 -2.07 24.94
C LYS A 231 -10.90 -3.00 25.62
N GLN A 232 -11.28 -4.24 25.90
CA GLN A 232 -10.42 -5.17 26.64
C GLN A 232 -10.12 -6.40 25.80
N LEU A 233 -8.84 -6.78 25.74
CA LEU A 233 -8.34 -8.02 25.11
C LEU A 233 -7.81 -8.98 26.18
N PRO A 234 -8.07 -10.30 26.07
CA PRO A 234 -7.63 -11.25 27.08
C PRO A 234 -6.10 -11.44 27.03
N ILE A 235 -5.45 -11.49 28.19
CA ILE A 235 -4.05 -11.89 28.31
C ILE A 235 -3.97 -13.40 28.19
N LEU A 236 -3.45 -13.88 27.05
CA LEU A 236 -3.36 -15.31 26.75
C LEU A 236 -2.03 -15.88 27.24
N LYS A 237 -2.09 -17.00 27.97
CA LYS A 237 -0.91 -17.81 28.30
C LYS A 237 -0.73 -18.89 27.23
N ASP A 238 0.52 -19.32 27.02
CA ASP A 238 0.80 -20.43 26.12
C ASP A 238 0.13 -21.72 26.61
N GLY A 239 -0.62 -22.39 25.72
CA GLY A 239 -1.41 -23.57 26.08
C GLY A 239 -2.42 -23.98 24.99
N VAL A 240 -3.10 -25.10 25.23
CA VAL A 240 -4.18 -25.64 24.38
C VAL A 240 -5.37 -24.67 24.47
N ASN A 241 -5.88 -24.19 23.33
CA ASN A 241 -6.96 -23.20 23.13
C ASN A 241 -6.54 -21.74 22.84
N LYS A 242 -5.25 -21.37 22.90
CA LYS A 242 -4.80 -19.99 22.60
C LYS A 242 -5.26 -19.51 21.22
N ARG A 243 -5.12 -20.38 20.21
CA ARG A 243 -5.51 -20.10 18.83
C ARG A 243 -7.02 -19.86 18.72
N GLU A 244 -7.83 -20.71 19.32
CA GLU A 244 -9.28 -20.66 19.29
C GLU A 244 -9.80 -19.37 19.95
N ILE A 245 -9.18 -18.96 21.06
CA ILE A 245 -9.52 -17.68 21.73
C ILE A 245 -9.11 -16.48 20.89
N LEU A 246 -7.93 -16.51 20.25
CA LEU A 246 -7.52 -15.43 19.34
C LEU A 246 -8.51 -15.27 18.20
N LEU A 247 -8.93 -16.38 17.58
CA LEU A 247 -9.88 -16.36 16.47
C LEU A 247 -11.30 -15.94 16.88
N SER A 248 -11.67 -16.08 18.15
CA SER A 248 -12.98 -15.61 18.65
C SER A 248 -13.00 -14.13 19.03
N VAL A 249 -11.83 -13.51 19.24
CA VAL A 249 -11.71 -12.11 19.69
C VAL A 249 -11.17 -11.18 18.59
N LEU A 250 -10.35 -11.66 17.67
CA LEU A 250 -9.82 -10.86 16.58
C LEU A 250 -10.92 -10.46 15.59
N PRO A 251 -10.93 -9.20 15.10
CA PRO A 251 -11.78 -8.82 13.99
C PRO A 251 -11.46 -9.65 12.74
N ALA A 252 -12.49 -10.01 11.96
CA ALA A 252 -12.34 -10.82 10.76
C ALA A 252 -11.36 -10.17 9.76
N GLU A 253 -11.42 -8.85 9.62
CA GLU A 253 -10.57 -8.07 8.73
C GLU A 253 -9.10 -8.08 9.15
N VAL A 254 -8.80 -8.32 10.42
CA VAL A 254 -7.42 -8.49 10.91
C VAL A 254 -6.94 -9.92 10.60
N VAL A 255 -7.80 -10.92 10.82
CA VAL A 255 -7.52 -12.33 10.46
C VAL A 255 -7.32 -12.48 8.95
N ASP A 256 -8.06 -11.75 8.13
CA ASP A 256 -7.92 -11.72 6.68
C ASP A 256 -6.55 -11.18 6.23
N VAL A 257 -5.98 -10.21 6.95
CA VAL A 257 -4.62 -9.71 6.68
C VAL A 257 -3.57 -10.76 7.09
N MET A 258 -3.81 -11.49 8.18
CA MET A 258 -2.96 -12.63 8.57
C MET A 258 -3.01 -13.76 7.53
N ALA A 259 -4.19 -14.06 6.97
CA ALA A 259 -4.35 -15.05 5.90
C ALA A 259 -3.69 -14.61 4.59
N LEU A 260 -3.72 -13.31 4.27
CA LEU A 260 -2.97 -12.76 3.15
C LEU A 260 -1.46 -12.93 3.34
N TYR A 261 -0.95 -12.66 4.55
CA TYR A 261 0.45 -12.89 4.88
C TYR A 261 0.86 -14.36 4.73
N THR A 262 0.05 -15.32 5.19
CA THR A 262 0.39 -16.75 5.05
C THR A 262 0.47 -17.15 3.57
N PHE A 263 -0.46 -16.66 2.73
CA PHE A 263 -0.38 -16.82 1.28
C PHE A 263 0.92 -16.20 0.71
N PHE A 264 1.20 -14.94 1.06
CA PHE A 264 2.33 -14.17 0.57
C PHE A 264 3.67 -14.82 0.92
N SER A 265 3.87 -15.13 2.21
CA SER A 265 5.09 -15.76 2.71
C SER A 265 5.34 -17.09 2.01
N ARG A 266 4.32 -17.95 1.89
CA ARG A 266 4.43 -19.24 1.19
C ARG A 266 4.75 -19.09 -0.29
N ALA A 267 4.07 -18.18 -0.99
CA ALA A 267 4.35 -17.93 -2.40
C ALA A 267 5.84 -17.59 -2.61
N LEU A 268 6.38 -16.71 -1.76
CA LEU A 268 7.73 -16.18 -1.93
C LEU A 268 8.84 -17.07 -1.36
N THR A 269 8.55 -17.94 -0.40
CA THR A 269 9.56 -18.73 0.33
C THR A 269 9.50 -20.24 0.07
N ASP A 270 8.33 -20.83 -0.26
CA ASP A 270 8.21 -22.26 -0.50
C ASP A 270 9.17 -22.71 -1.64
N PRO A 271 9.73 -23.93 -1.59
CA PRO A 271 10.52 -24.46 -2.69
C PRO A 271 9.74 -24.44 -4.01
N LEU A 272 10.30 -23.80 -5.04
CA LEU A 272 9.74 -23.75 -6.39
C LEU A 272 10.85 -23.90 -7.42
N ASN A 273 11.16 -25.15 -7.77
CA ASN A 273 12.28 -25.49 -8.65
C ASN A 273 13.58 -24.78 -8.21
N GLN A 274 14.21 -24.01 -9.10
CA GLN A 274 15.34 -23.13 -8.80
C GLN A 274 15.00 -21.64 -8.97
N VAL A 275 13.71 -21.30 -8.87
CA VAL A 275 13.29 -19.89 -8.85
C VAL A 275 13.79 -19.27 -7.52
N PRO A 276 14.49 -18.12 -7.55
CA PRO A 276 14.96 -17.45 -6.33
C PRO A 276 13.81 -17.18 -5.36
N ALA A 277 13.98 -17.55 -4.10
CA ALA A 277 13.06 -17.19 -3.02
C ALA A 277 13.38 -15.78 -2.51
N LEU A 278 12.36 -15.06 -2.04
CA LEU A 278 12.57 -13.81 -1.32
C LEU A 278 12.88 -14.14 0.14
N ALA A 279 14.13 -13.93 0.56
CA ALA A 279 14.57 -14.29 1.90
C ALA A 279 13.99 -13.37 2.98
N ASN A 280 13.96 -13.86 4.22
CA ASN A 280 13.60 -13.09 5.43
C ASN A 280 12.21 -12.42 5.39
N VAL A 281 11.23 -13.08 4.76
CA VAL A 281 9.83 -12.63 4.76
C VAL A 281 9.14 -13.16 6.02
N ASP A 282 9.20 -12.39 7.11
CA ASP A 282 8.42 -12.64 8.32
C ASP A 282 7.19 -11.71 8.41
N HIS A 283 6.28 -12.01 9.36
CA HIS A 283 5.06 -11.24 9.50
C HIS A 283 5.33 -9.81 9.95
N ARG A 284 6.39 -9.58 10.73
CA ARG A 284 6.77 -8.23 11.22
C ARG A 284 7.11 -7.33 10.04
N LEU A 285 7.96 -7.83 9.14
CA LEU A 285 8.33 -7.14 7.91
C LEU A 285 7.10 -6.91 7.03
N PHE A 286 6.29 -7.93 6.79
CA PHE A 286 5.07 -7.80 6.01
C PHE A 286 4.12 -6.74 6.58
N ARG A 287 3.77 -6.82 7.87
CA ARG A 287 2.89 -5.87 8.57
C ARG A 287 3.44 -4.46 8.51
N SER A 288 4.75 -4.31 8.71
CA SER A 288 5.41 -3.00 8.68
C SER A 288 5.22 -2.29 7.34
N ILE A 289 5.20 -3.04 6.23
CA ILE A 289 4.98 -2.51 4.88
C ILE A 289 3.48 -2.36 4.60
N TYR A 290 2.68 -3.40 4.87
CA TYR A 290 1.24 -3.46 4.61
C TYR A 290 0.49 -2.27 5.23
N PHE A 291 0.69 -2.01 6.52
CA PHE A 291 -0.03 -0.94 7.21
C PHE A 291 0.53 0.46 6.94
N ARG A 292 1.65 0.56 6.22
CA ARG A 292 2.19 1.82 5.71
C ARG A 292 1.70 2.10 4.30
N GLU A 293 1.75 1.11 3.41
CA GLU A 293 1.34 1.33 2.02
C GLU A 293 -0.15 1.73 1.95
N LYS A 294 -1.02 1.06 2.72
CA LYS A 294 -2.46 1.37 2.82
C LYS A 294 -2.78 2.84 3.10
N ALA A 295 -1.90 3.52 3.83
CA ALA A 295 -2.12 4.90 4.29
C ALA A 295 -1.32 5.94 3.49
N ASN A 296 -0.30 5.52 2.74
CA ASN A 296 0.72 6.42 2.23
C ASN A 296 1.03 6.22 0.73
N SER A 297 0.46 5.20 0.07
CA SER A 297 0.70 4.95 -1.34
C SER A 297 0.05 6.03 -2.22
N PHE A 298 0.72 6.37 -3.31
CA PHE A 298 0.27 7.30 -4.32
C PHE A 298 -0.27 6.53 -5.52
N GLY A 299 -1.47 6.87 -5.96
CA GLY A 299 -2.01 6.34 -7.21
C GLY A 299 -1.17 6.79 -8.41
N LEU A 300 -0.88 5.85 -9.32
CA LEU A 300 -0.28 6.10 -10.61
C LEU A 300 -1.40 6.35 -11.62
N TRP A 301 -1.72 7.62 -11.85
CA TRP A 301 -2.81 7.98 -12.75
C TRP A 301 -2.35 8.13 -14.20
N GLU A 302 -3.29 7.91 -15.11
CA GLU A 302 -3.19 8.32 -16.50
C GLU A 302 -2.81 9.80 -16.61
N MET A 303 -2.00 10.10 -17.64
CA MET A 303 -1.62 11.47 -17.98
C MET A 303 -2.48 11.88 -19.17
N GLY A 304 -3.24 12.98 -19.04
CA GLY A 304 -4.02 13.52 -20.16
C GLY A 304 -3.12 14.06 -21.30
N ASP A 305 -3.74 14.51 -22.39
CA ASP A 305 -3.07 14.94 -23.64
C ASP A 305 -1.96 15.99 -23.49
N SER A 306 -1.96 16.75 -22.38
CA SER A 306 -0.91 17.72 -22.06
C SER A 306 0.38 17.09 -21.52
N GLY A 307 0.41 15.78 -21.27
CA GLY A 307 1.56 15.07 -20.69
C GLY A 307 1.82 15.41 -19.22
N VAL A 308 0.90 16.13 -18.56
CA VAL A 308 0.96 16.54 -17.16
C VAL A 308 -0.21 15.90 -16.42
N SER A 309 0.07 15.30 -15.25
CA SER A 309 -0.99 14.79 -14.37
C SER A 309 -1.80 16.02 -13.92
N LEU A 310 -3.11 16.05 -14.22
CA LEU A 310 -4.03 17.14 -13.87
C LEU A 310 -4.30 17.25 -12.36
N ALA A 311 -3.36 16.78 -11.54
CA ALA A 311 -3.49 16.74 -10.09
C ALA A 311 -3.77 18.16 -9.57
N ASP A 312 -4.81 18.25 -8.76
CA ASP A 312 -5.36 19.45 -8.12
C ASP A 312 -6.36 20.30 -8.92
N GLY A 313 -6.99 19.70 -9.95
CA GLY A 313 -8.19 20.25 -10.60
C GLY A 313 -8.84 19.38 -11.68
N GLY A 314 -8.27 18.21 -12.04
CA GLY A 314 -8.75 17.39 -13.14
C GLY A 314 -8.44 15.90 -13.04
N VAL A 315 -8.48 15.31 -11.83
CA VAL A 315 -8.89 13.90 -11.75
C VAL A 315 -10.38 13.92 -12.03
N THR A 316 -10.73 13.90 -13.32
CA THR A 316 -12.10 13.67 -13.76
C THR A 316 -12.36 12.18 -13.71
N ASP A 317 -13.63 11.77 -13.75
CA ASP A 317 -14.01 10.35 -13.84
C ASP A 317 -13.48 9.65 -15.11
N ASP A 318 -12.77 10.38 -15.98
CA ASP A 318 -12.20 9.90 -17.24
C ASP A 318 -10.74 9.43 -17.14
N LEU A 319 -10.06 9.62 -16.00
CA LEU A 319 -8.65 9.22 -15.84
C LEU A 319 -8.51 7.89 -15.11
N GLU A 320 -7.75 6.97 -15.70
CA GLU A 320 -7.57 5.63 -15.15
C GLU A 320 -6.50 5.55 -14.05
N LEU A 321 -6.79 4.78 -13.00
CA LEU A 321 -5.84 4.43 -11.95
C LEU A 321 -5.01 3.22 -12.38
N LEU A 322 -3.83 3.49 -12.94
CA LEU A 322 -2.96 2.48 -13.55
C LEU A 322 -2.24 1.61 -12.52
N GLY A 323 -2.17 2.03 -11.26
CA GLY A 323 -1.42 1.32 -10.22
C GLY A 323 -1.09 2.17 -9.02
N TRP A 324 -0.08 1.75 -8.26
CA TRP A 324 0.31 2.37 -7.00
C TRP A 324 1.83 2.49 -6.89
N GLY A 325 2.30 3.52 -6.20
CA GLY A 325 3.70 3.67 -5.83
C GLY A 325 3.88 4.21 -4.43
N ILE A 326 4.93 3.76 -3.75
CA ILE A 326 5.33 4.27 -2.44
C ILE A 326 6.48 5.25 -2.64
N TYR A 327 6.29 6.47 -2.15
CA TYR A 327 7.23 7.58 -2.26
C TYR A 327 7.51 8.10 -0.85
N PRO A 328 8.44 7.50 -0.08
CA PRO A 328 8.57 7.78 1.35
C PRO A 328 8.71 9.26 1.68
N SER A 329 9.50 10.01 0.91
CA SER A 329 9.63 11.46 1.11
C SER A 329 8.37 12.25 0.72
N ALA A 330 7.50 11.76 -0.17
CA ALA A 330 6.30 12.47 -0.58
C ALA A 330 5.16 12.44 0.46
N VAL A 331 5.18 11.49 1.40
CA VAL A 331 4.04 11.25 2.32
C VAL A 331 3.78 12.42 3.28
N TYR A 332 4.78 13.29 3.49
CA TYR A 332 4.68 14.43 4.41
C TYR A 332 3.96 15.64 3.80
N PHE A 333 3.53 15.56 2.54
CA PHE A 333 2.62 16.55 1.97
C PHE A 333 1.19 16.26 2.43
N ASN A 334 0.77 16.90 3.52
CA ASN A 334 -0.58 16.77 4.04
C ASN A 334 -1.64 17.34 3.09
N HIS A 335 -2.90 16.99 3.36
CA HIS A 335 -4.04 17.45 2.60
C HIS A 335 -4.47 18.90 2.91
N SER A 336 -4.85 19.65 1.86
CA SER A 336 -5.70 20.84 1.94
C SER A 336 -6.66 20.88 0.75
N CYS A 337 -7.94 21.23 0.96
CA CYS A 337 -8.89 21.49 -0.14
C CYS A 337 -8.57 22.80 -0.91
N ASP A 338 -7.69 23.63 -0.37
CA ASP A 338 -7.06 24.79 -1.01
C ASP A 338 -5.53 24.60 -0.98
N ALA A 339 -5.07 23.57 -1.70
CA ALA A 339 -3.68 23.16 -1.77
C ALA A 339 -2.79 24.27 -2.36
N ASN A 340 -1.63 24.50 -1.75
CA ASN A 340 -0.61 25.45 -2.24
C ASN A 340 0.51 24.78 -3.02
N VAL A 341 0.50 23.45 -3.13
CA VAL A 341 1.45 22.63 -3.90
C VAL A 341 0.67 21.72 -4.83
N VAL A 342 1.15 21.59 -6.07
CA VAL A 342 0.70 20.60 -7.04
C VAL A 342 1.73 19.49 -7.22
N LYS A 343 1.25 18.26 -7.34
CA LYS A 343 2.08 17.09 -7.66
C LYS A 343 1.98 16.77 -9.15
N VAL A 344 3.10 16.65 -9.84
CA VAL A 344 3.17 16.32 -11.25
C VAL A 344 4.02 15.08 -11.40
N ARG A 345 3.45 14.01 -11.96
CA ARG A 345 4.23 12.83 -12.33
C ARG A 345 5.06 13.15 -13.58
N GLU A 346 6.35 12.87 -13.51
CA GLU A 346 7.24 12.91 -14.68
C GLU A 346 8.00 11.59 -14.74
N ASN A 347 7.61 10.73 -15.69
CA ASN A 347 8.02 9.34 -15.73
C ASN A 347 7.71 8.63 -14.40
N ARG A 348 8.75 8.22 -13.66
CA ARG A 348 8.65 7.54 -12.36
C ARG A 348 8.60 8.51 -11.17
N GLN A 349 9.09 9.73 -11.35
CA GLN A 349 9.18 10.71 -10.28
C GLN A 349 7.86 11.43 -10.09
N ILE A 350 7.65 11.94 -8.88
CA ILE A 350 6.64 12.95 -8.59
C ILE A 350 7.36 14.26 -8.23
N LYS A 351 7.11 15.30 -9.01
CA LYS A 351 7.54 16.67 -8.73
C LYS A 351 6.47 17.42 -7.96
N PHE A 352 6.86 18.11 -6.90
CA PHE A 352 5.99 18.96 -6.11
C PHE A 352 6.32 20.42 -6.42
N ILE A 353 5.34 21.17 -6.91
CA ILE A 353 5.52 22.52 -7.45
C ILE A 353 4.60 23.48 -6.69
N ALA A 354 5.13 24.59 -6.21
CA ALA A 354 4.33 25.61 -5.54
C ALA A 354 3.31 26.23 -6.53
N ARG A 355 2.01 26.14 -6.24
CA ARG A 355 0.93 26.73 -7.07
C ARG A 355 0.79 28.23 -6.86
N ARG A 356 1.14 28.66 -5.65
CA ARG A 356 1.12 30.05 -5.19
C ARG A 356 2.31 30.26 -4.27
N MET A 357 2.52 31.50 -3.86
CA MET A 357 3.56 31.81 -2.86
C MET A 357 3.30 31.01 -1.58
N ILE A 358 4.35 30.40 -1.02
CA ILE A 358 4.32 29.72 0.28
C ILE A 358 5.22 30.51 1.21
N GLU A 359 4.65 31.12 2.24
CA GLU A 359 5.42 31.93 3.18
C GLU A 359 6.33 31.07 4.05
N LYS A 360 7.45 31.63 4.53
CA LYS A 360 8.30 30.94 5.50
C LYS A 360 7.46 30.53 6.72
N GLY A 361 7.49 29.25 7.03
CA GLY A 361 6.76 28.65 8.13
C GLY A 361 5.33 28.21 7.79
N GLN A 362 4.86 28.44 6.57
CA GLN A 362 3.60 27.88 6.11
C GLN A 362 3.77 26.40 5.76
N GLU A 363 2.72 25.61 6.02
CA GLU A 363 2.64 24.20 5.62
C GLU A 363 2.50 24.08 4.08
N ALA A 364 3.24 23.14 3.50
CA ALA A 364 3.14 22.78 2.10
C ALA A 364 2.16 21.60 1.96
N CYS A 365 1.01 21.85 1.33
CA CYS A 365 -0.09 20.88 1.23
C CYS A 365 -0.47 20.60 -0.22
N ILE A 366 -0.81 19.33 -0.48
CA ILE A 366 -1.39 18.86 -1.75
C ILE A 366 -2.88 18.55 -1.59
N SER A 367 -3.59 18.25 -2.68
CA SER A 367 -4.90 17.60 -2.58
C SER A 367 -4.77 16.07 -2.56
N TYR A 368 -5.65 15.40 -1.82
CA TYR A 368 -5.76 13.94 -1.74
C TYR A 368 -6.85 13.38 -2.66
N GLY A 369 -7.54 14.23 -3.41
CA GLY A 369 -8.56 13.81 -4.37
C GLY A 369 -9.24 14.99 -5.04
N SER A 370 -10.43 14.75 -5.59
CA SER A 370 -11.26 15.81 -6.16
C SER A 370 -11.57 16.89 -5.12
N VAL A 371 -11.65 18.13 -5.57
CA VAL A 371 -11.99 19.30 -4.74
C VAL A 371 -13.14 20.13 -5.33
N GLY A 372 -13.80 19.58 -6.36
CA GLY A 372 -14.99 20.18 -6.98
C GLY A 372 -16.29 19.90 -6.24
N GLU A 373 -16.31 18.86 -5.40
CA GLU A 373 -17.43 18.43 -4.55
C GLU A 373 -17.76 19.44 -3.43
N ASP A 374 -18.94 19.35 -2.82
CA ASP A 374 -19.32 20.14 -1.64
C ASP A 374 -18.44 19.84 -0.40
N VAL A 375 -18.36 20.77 0.55
CA VAL A 375 -17.58 20.61 1.78
C VAL A 375 -17.92 19.33 2.56
N ASN A 376 -19.20 18.94 2.61
CA ASN A 376 -19.64 17.73 3.31
C ASN A 376 -19.19 16.47 2.58
N GLU A 377 -19.33 16.44 1.25
CA GLU A 377 -18.90 15.33 0.41
C GLU A 377 -17.38 15.13 0.48
N ARG A 378 -16.61 16.22 0.36
CA ARG A 378 -15.15 16.18 0.51
C ARG A 378 -14.74 15.63 1.88
N ARG A 379 -15.37 16.11 2.97
CA ARG A 379 -15.07 15.65 4.33
C ARG A 379 -15.48 14.19 4.56
N ALA A 380 -16.64 13.76 4.03
CA ALA A 380 -17.09 12.38 4.11
C ALA A 380 -16.11 11.43 3.41
N ARG A 381 -15.70 11.78 2.18
CA ARG A 381 -14.69 11.02 1.42
C ARG A 381 -13.34 10.97 2.15
N LEU A 382 -12.86 12.09 2.66
CA LEU A 382 -11.60 12.13 3.43
C LEU A 382 -11.69 11.32 4.73
N MET A 383 -12.82 11.34 5.42
CA MET A 383 -13.04 10.51 6.61
C MET A 383 -13.05 9.02 6.26
N SER A 384 -13.72 8.66 5.16
CA SER A 384 -13.81 7.26 4.72
C SER A 384 -12.47 6.67 4.29
N HIS A 385 -11.61 7.43 3.62
CA HIS A 385 -10.35 6.91 3.07
C HIS A 385 -9.11 7.23 3.91
N TYR A 386 -9.12 8.34 4.66
CA TYR A 386 -7.95 8.84 5.37
C TYR A 386 -8.22 9.10 6.86
N HIS A 387 -9.45 8.87 7.34
CA HIS A 387 -9.83 8.94 8.76
C HIS A 387 -9.51 10.26 9.46
N PHE A 388 -9.65 11.39 8.76
CA PHE A 388 -9.52 12.72 9.35
C PHE A 388 -10.58 13.70 8.84
N LEU A 389 -10.88 14.70 9.66
CA LEU A 389 -11.75 15.83 9.31
C LEU A 389 -10.92 16.99 8.77
N CYS A 390 -11.13 17.39 7.51
CA CYS A 390 -10.39 18.52 6.94
C CYS A 390 -10.84 19.86 7.56
N GLN A 391 -9.86 20.56 8.16
CA GLN A 391 -9.99 21.88 8.78
C GLN A 391 -9.20 22.96 8.02
N CYS A 392 -8.98 22.81 6.71
CA CYS A 392 -8.34 23.87 5.92
C CYS A 392 -9.23 25.13 5.85
N THR A 393 -8.63 26.27 5.55
CA THR A 393 -9.31 27.57 5.47
C THR A 393 -10.57 27.52 4.60
N ARG A 394 -10.49 26.87 3.43
CA ARG A 394 -11.63 26.69 2.52
C ARG A 394 -12.78 25.92 3.17
N CYS A 395 -12.50 24.77 3.79
CA CYS A 395 -13.53 23.97 4.46
C CYS A 395 -14.17 24.72 5.62
N ILE A 396 -13.40 25.47 6.41
CA ILE A 396 -13.95 26.27 7.51
C ILE A 396 -14.88 27.37 6.97
N GLN A 397 -14.48 28.06 5.90
CA GLN A 397 -15.28 29.13 5.29
C GLN A 397 -16.57 28.60 4.66
N GLU A 398 -16.50 27.51 3.89
CA GLU A 398 -17.67 26.91 3.24
C GLU A 398 -18.66 26.34 4.27
N ASP A 399 -18.18 25.74 5.36
CA ASP A 399 -19.02 25.21 6.45
C ASP A 399 -19.78 26.32 7.20
N LEU A 400 -19.14 27.47 7.44
CA LEU A 400 -19.80 28.64 8.02
C LEU A 400 -20.92 29.18 7.10
N GLN A 401 -20.70 29.19 5.79
CA GLN A 401 -21.71 29.61 4.81
C GLN A 401 -22.87 28.62 4.74
N HIS A 402 -22.60 27.32 4.73
CA HIS A 402 -23.62 26.27 4.74
C HIS A 402 -24.57 26.39 5.95
N ASN A 403 -24.01 26.58 7.14
CA ASN A 403 -24.78 26.73 8.38
C ASN A 403 -25.59 28.04 8.46
N SER A 404 -25.24 29.05 7.64
CA SER A 404 -25.97 30.31 7.55
C SER A 404 -27.17 30.29 6.60
N ILE A 405 -27.24 29.31 5.68
CA ILE A 405 -28.32 29.15 4.70
C ILE A 405 -29.42 28.21 5.22
N ILE A 406 -29.08 27.33 6.17
CA ILE A 406 -30.02 26.36 6.78
C ILE A 406 -30.78 26.96 7.99
N ARG A 407 -30.36 28.13 8.47
CA ARG A 407 -31.10 28.94 9.47
C ARG A 407 -31.95 29.98 8.79
#